data_AF-A0A662S358-F1
#
_entry.id   AF-A0A662S358-F1
#
_cell.length_a   1.000
_cell.length_b   1.000
_cell.length_c   1.000
_cell.angle_alpha   90.00
_cell.angle_beta   90.00
_cell.angle_gamma   90.00
#
_symmetry.space_group_name_H-M   'P 1'
#
loop_
_entity.id
_entity.type
_entity.pdbx_description
1 polymer ?
#
loop_
_entity_poly.entity_id
_entity_poly.type
_entity_poly.pdbx_seq_one_letter_code
_entity_poly.pdbx_strand_id
1 'polypeptide(L)'
;MINWKDVELLKNGVRIEKEIYRIGEVLKAVDKNGTIQSEGKIEFKAYLDGEGYYDIYHLGFVVTGNPEQTLIDFLDNAKWKGWKIIKEQKEE
;
A
#
# COMPACT_ATOMS: atom_id res chain seq x y z
N MET A 1 -11.78 9.22 6.51
CA MET A 1 -11.22 9.47 5.17
C MET A 1 -9.72 9.67 5.31
N ILE A 2 -8.87 9.09 4.46
CA ILE A 2 -7.44 9.48 4.39
C ILE A 2 -7.38 10.84 3.67
N ASN A 3 -6.59 11.78 4.16
CA ASN A 3 -6.40 13.07 3.48
C ASN A 3 -5.32 12.94 2.40
N TRP A 4 -5.73 12.60 1.19
CA TRP A 4 -4.84 12.45 0.03
C TRP A 4 -4.14 13.75 -0.40
N LYS A 5 -4.44 14.89 0.23
CA LYS A 5 -3.69 16.15 0.05
C LYS A 5 -2.42 16.22 0.90
N ASP A 6 -2.27 15.35 1.89
CA ASP A 6 -1.10 15.27 2.77
C ASP A 6 -0.22 14.07 2.38
N VAL A 7 0.32 14.16 1.16
CA VAL A 7 1.18 13.13 0.55
C VAL A 7 2.49 13.77 0.12
N GLU A 8 3.60 13.20 0.56
CA GLU A 8 4.95 13.67 0.23
C GLU A 8 5.83 12.52 -0.26
N LEU A 9 6.43 12.69 -1.44
CA LEU A 9 7.42 11.75 -1.96
C LEU A 9 8.72 11.89 -1.16
N LEU A 10 9.25 10.75 -0.71
CA LEU A 10 10.53 10.64 -0.04
C LEU A 10 11.51 9.89 -0.95
N LYS A 11 12.82 10.02 -0.71
CA LYS A 11 13.87 9.36 -1.51
C LYS A 11 13.67 7.83 -1.64
N ASN A 12 13.10 7.18 -0.62
CA ASN A 12 12.88 5.72 -0.61
C ASN A 12 11.47 5.36 -0.11
N GLY A 13 10.44 6.10 -0.52
CA GLY A 13 9.08 5.84 -0.06
C GLY A 13 8.15 7.03 -0.22
N VAL A 14 7.04 6.98 0.49
CA VAL A 14 6.03 8.03 0.53
C VAL A 14 5.58 8.27 1.97
N ARG A 15 5.37 9.52 2.33
CA ARG A 15 4.64 9.88 3.55
C ARG A 15 3.19 10.11 3.18
N ILE A 16 2.27 9.48 3.91
CA ILE A 16 0.84 9.70 3.81
C ILE A 16 0.37 10.07 5.21
N GLU A 17 -0.13 11.30 5.36
CA GLU A 17 -0.40 11.91 6.67
C GLU A 17 0.83 11.84 7.59
N LYS A 18 0.74 11.13 8.72
CA LYS A 18 1.83 10.99 9.70
C LYS A 18 2.70 9.76 9.49
N GLU A 19 2.33 8.88 8.55
CA GLU A 19 2.92 7.57 8.38
C GLU A 19 3.85 7.54 7.17
N ILE A 20 5.02 6.93 7.33
CA ILE A 20 5.99 6.71 6.25
C ILE A 20 5.89 5.26 5.78
N TYR A 21 5.86 5.08 4.46
CA TYR A 21 5.80 3.80 3.77
C TYR A 21 7.01 3.69 2.85
N ARG A 22 7.94 2.78 3.17
CA ARG A 22 9.21 2.65 2.45
C ARG A 22 9.18 1.53 1.43
N ILE A 23 9.88 1.74 0.32
CA ILE A 23 10.09 0.67 -0.66
C ILE A 23 10.84 -0.47 0.03
N GLY A 24 10.36 -1.70 -0.14
CA GLY A 24 10.89 -2.91 0.49
C GLY A 24 10.21 -3.31 1.80
N GLU A 25 9.44 -2.44 2.45
CA GLU A 25 8.66 -2.81 3.63
C GLU A 25 7.56 -3.82 3.28
N VAL A 26 7.33 -4.78 4.18
CA VAL A 26 6.19 -5.69 4.08
C VAL A 26 5.05 -5.12 4.92
N LEU A 27 3.88 -4.96 4.29
CA LEU A 27 2.65 -4.58 4.96
C LEU A 27 1.78 -5.80 5.18
N LYS A 28 1.23 -5.92 6.40
CA LYS A 28 0.20 -6.89 6.75
C LYS A 28 -1.04 -6.15 7.24
N ALA A 29 -2.18 -6.39 6.61
CA ALA A 29 -3.50 -5.98 7.10
C ALA A 29 -4.09 -7.13 7.92
N VAL A 30 -4.25 -6.92 9.22
CA VAL A 30 -4.76 -7.93 10.16
C VAL A 30 -6.13 -7.55 10.69
N ASP A 31 -7.03 -8.52 10.81
CA ASP A 31 -8.34 -8.30 11.42
C ASP A 31 -8.28 -8.25 12.96
N LYS A 32 -9.44 -8.05 13.59
CA LYS A 32 -9.58 -7.97 15.06
C LYS A 32 -9.16 -9.26 15.79
N ASN A 33 -9.09 -10.39 15.10
CA ASN A 33 -8.67 -11.68 15.65
C ASN A 33 -7.17 -11.93 15.42
N GLY A 34 -6.46 -11.00 14.76
CA GLY A 34 -5.05 -11.14 14.40
C GLY A 34 -4.82 -11.99 13.15
N THR A 35 -5.87 -12.32 12.39
CA THR A 35 -5.70 -13.06 11.12
C THR A 35 -5.23 -12.10 10.03
N ILE A 36 -4.19 -12.48 9.29
CA ILE A 36 -3.70 -11.75 8.12
C ILE A 36 -4.71 -11.89 6.99
N GLN A 37 -5.29 -10.78 6.56
CA GLN A 37 -6.28 -10.73 5.49
C GLN A 37 -5.67 -10.26 4.16
N SER A 38 -4.58 -9.50 4.21
CA SER A 38 -3.80 -9.12 3.05
C SER A 38 -2.35 -8.85 3.47
N GLU A 39 -1.41 -9.25 2.62
CA GLU A 39 0.02 -9.07 2.85
C GLU A 39 0.73 -8.82 1.53
N GLY A 40 1.71 -7.93 1.54
CA GLY A 40 2.62 -7.78 0.41
C GLY A 40 3.73 -6.78 0.69
N LYS A 41 4.67 -6.70 -0.25
CA LYS A 41 5.83 -5.81 -0.17
C LYS A 41 5.55 -4.52 -0.94
N ILE A 42 6.01 -3.39 -0.42
CA ILE A 42 5.91 -2.10 -1.09
C ILE A 42 6.97 -2.02 -2.20
N GLU A 43 6.53 -1.73 -3.42
CA GLU A 43 7.38 -1.40 -4.56
C GLU A 43 6.92 -0.10 -5.21
N PHE A 44 7.84 0.63 -5.85
CA PHE A 44 7.51 1.71 -6.76
C PHE A 44 7.79 1.24 -8.19
N LYS A 45 6.74 1.00 -8.98
CA LYS A 45 6.86 0.43 -10.33
C LYS A 45 5.72 0.88 -11.23
N ALA A 46 5.88 0.59 -12.52
CA ALA A 46 4.76 0.64 -13.45
C ALA A 46 3.80 -0.52 -13.18
N TYR A 47 2.49 -0.26 -13.15
CA TYR A 47 1.44 -1.25 -12.94
C TYR A 47 0.25 -1.00 -13.87
N LEU A 48 -0.57 -2.04 -14.06
CA LEU A 48 -1.83 -1.96 -14.81
C LEU A 48 -2.94 -1.60 -13.83
N ASP A 49 -3.73 -0.55 -14.10
CA ASP A 49 -4.88 -0.19 -13.23
C ASP A 49 -6.07 -1.16 -13.37
N GLY A 50 -6.09 -1.95 -14.44
CA GLY A 50 -7.16 -2.91 -14.73
C GLY A 50 -8.45 -2.27 -15.24
N GLU A 51 -8.50 -0.94 -15.41
CA GLU A 51 -9.64 -0.23 -15.98
C GLU A 51 -9.39 -0.06 -17.48
N GLY A 52 -10.08 -0.86 -18.30
CA GLY A 52 -9.77 -1.08 -19.71
C GLY A 52 -10.03 0.07 -20.70
N TYR A 53 -9.81 1.33 -20.33
CA TYR A 53 -9.90 2.47 -21.24
C TYR A 53 -8.72 3.43 -20.99
N TYR A 54 -8.03 3.81 -22.08
CA TYR A 54 -6.93 4.79 -22.22
C TYR A 54 -6.14 5.14 -20.93
N ASP A 55 -4.84 4.81 -20.95
CA ASP A 55 -3.85 4.87 -19.84
C ASP A 55 -3.62 3.53 -19.12
N ILE A 56 -3.31 2.49 -19.91
CA ILE A 56 -3.11 1.09 -19.48
C ILE A 56 -2.05 0.95 -18.36
N TYR A 57 -1.02 1.80 -18.36
CA TYR A 57 0.07 1.72 -17.39
C TYR A 57 0.17 2.99 -16.56
N HIS A 58 0.22 2.80 -15.24
CA HIS A 58 0.42 3.84 -14.25
C HIS A 58 1.74 3.65 -13.54
N LEU A 59 2.30 4.71 -12.97
CA LEU A 59 3.50 4.66 -12.14
C LEU A 59 3.14 5.04 -10.71
N GLY A 60 3.48 4.20 -9.74
CA GLY A 60 3.15 4.49 -8.35
C GLY A 60 3.62 3.44 -7.36
N PHE A 61 3.24 3.63 -6.11
CA PHE A 61 3.49 2.68 -5.03
C PHE A 61 2.43 1.59 -5.03
N VAL A 62 2.88 0.35 -5.02
CA VAL A 62 2.02 -0.83 -5.02
C VAL A 62 2.44 -1.79 -3.92
N VAL A 63 1.48 -2.59 -3.45
CA VAL A 63 1.70 -3.70 -2.53
C VAL A 63 1.64 -4.98 -3.36
N THR A 64 2.79 -5.60 -3.61
CA THR A 64 2.96 -6.74 -4.55
C THR A 64 2.48 -8.08 -3.98
N GLY A 65 1.45 -8.05 -3.15
CA GLY A 65 0.82 -9.23 -2.56
C GLY A 65 -0.02 -10.01 -3.57
N ASN A 66 -0.88 -10.89 -3.06
CA ASN A 66 -1.94 -11.49 -3.86
C ASN A 66 -3.32 -11.18 -3.24
N PRO A 67 -4.14 -10.31 -3.87
CA PRO A 67 -3.88 -9.62 -5.14
C PRO A 67 -2.89 -8.46 -4.99
N GLU A 68 -2.21 -8.13 -6.09
CA GLU A 68 -1.48 -6.87 -6.22
C GLU A 68 -2.48 -5.71 -6.27
N GLN A 69 -2.19 -4.64 -5.55
CA GLN A 69 -3.05 -3.45 -5.50
C GLN A 69 -2.19 -2.21 -5.21
N THR A 70 -2.73 -1.02 -5.47
CA THR A 70 -2.03 0.21 -5.11
C THR A 70 -1.86 0.31 -3.60
N LEU A 71 -0.84 1.02 -3.13
CA LEU A 71 -0.67 1.29 -1.70
C LEU A 71 -1.91 2.01 -1.13
N ILE A 72 -2.55 2.86 -1.92
CA ILE A 72 -3.77 3.58 -1.54
C ILE A 72 -4.92 2.60 -1.31
N ASP A 73 -5.18 1.71 -2.27
CA ASP A 73 -6.26 0.71 -2.16
C ASP A 73 -6.05 -0.22 -0.97
N PHE A 74 -4.80 -0.63 -0.72
CA PHE A 74 -4.46 -1.46 0.43
C PHE A 74 -4.86 -0.77 1.75
N LEU A 75 -4.50 0.51 1.90
CA LEU A 75 -4.77 1.29 3.12
C LEU A 75 -6.26 1.62 3.29
N ASP A 76 -6.94 2.00 2.21
CA ASP A 76 -8.37 2.30 2.25
C ASP A 76 -9.21 1.05 2.52
N ASN A 77 -8.87 -0.09 1.92
CA ASN A 77 -9.53 -1.37 2.16
C ASN A 77 -9.37 -1.80 3.63
N ALA A 78 -8.14 -1.72 4.16
CA ALA A 78 -7.90 -2.00 5.57
C ALA A 78 -8.71 -1.07 6.49
N LYS A 79 -8.72 0.24 6.22
CA LYS A 79 -9.49 1.22 7.00
C LYS A 79 -10.99 0.96 6.94
N TRP A 80 -11.53 0.70 5.75
CA TRP A 80 -12.95 0.43 5.54
C TRP A 80 -13.41 -0.85 6.26
N LYS A 81 -12.56 -1.88 6.30
CA LYS A 81 -12.84 -3.14 6.99
C LYS A 81 -12.44 -3.17 8.47
N GLY A 82 -11.86 -2.10 8.99
CA GLY A 82 -11.37 -2.03 10.37
C GLY A 82 -10.17 -2.95 10.65
N TRP A 83 -9.36 -3.24 9.63
CA TRP A 83 -8.11 -3.97 9.76
C TRP A 83 -6.98 -3.05 10.22
N LYS A 84 -6.08 -3.59 11.03
CA LYS A 84 -4.87 -2.89 11.47
C LYS A 84 -3.73 -3.16 10.50
N ILE A 85 -2.96 -2.12 10.17
CA ILE A 85 -1.73 -2.27 9.38
C ILE A 85 -0.54 -2.51 10.30
N ILE A 86 0.24 -3.53 9.98
CA ILE A 86 1.53 -3.85 10.59
C ILE A 86 2.60 -3.68 9.51
N LYS A 87 3.71 -3.01 9.86
CA LYS A 87 4.87 -2.80 8.99
C LYS A 87 6.01 -3.68 9.49
N GLU A 88 6.57 -4.50 8.62
CA GLU A 88 7.77 -5.27 8.88
C GLU A 88 8.90 -4.75 7.98
N GLN A 89 10.02 -4.40 8.58
CA GLN A 89 11.27 -4.18 7.84
C GLN A 89 11.99 -5.52 7.79
N LYS A 90 12.48 -5.91 6.61
CA LYS A 90 13.50 -6.95 6.59
C LYS A 90 14.73 -6.40 7.30
N GLU A 91 15.14 -7.04 8.37
CA GLU A 91 16.52 -6.97 8.83
C GLU A 91 17.38 -7.49 7.66
N GLU A 92 18.24 -6.62 7.12
CA GLU A 92 19.26 -7.00 6.14
C GLU A 92 20.35 -7.85 6.78
#